data_AF-A0A126ZL60-F1
#
_entry.id   AF-A0A126ZL60-F1
#
_cell.length_a   1.000
_cell.length_b   1.000
_cell.length_c   1.000
_cell.angle_alpha   90.00
_cell.angle_beta   90.00
_cell.angle_gamma   90.00
#
_symmetry.space_group_name_H-M   'P 1'
#
loop_
_entity.id
_entity.type
_entity.pdbx_description
1 polymer ?
#
loop_
_entity_poly.entity_id
_entity_poly.type
_entity_poly.pdbx_seq_one_letter_code
_entity_poly.pdbx_strand_id
1 'polypeptide(L)' 'MARANDWSSKVMALINGGNASAAIAQIKVAPSVKDLKTLQTVMTLSRMTGKYRNVDAAITENLDLLGAPRLHRSP' A
#
# COMPACT_ATOMS: atom_id res chain seq x y z
N MET A 1 -21.95 0.53 7.92
CA MET A 1 -20.85 -0.45 7.76
C MET A 1 -19.53 0.29 7.54
N ALA A 2 -18.58 0.23 8.47
CA ALA A 2 -17.25 0.83 8.33
C ALA A 2 -16.16 -0.19 8.69
N ARG A 3 -15.93 -1.20 7.84
CA ARG A 3 -14.86 -2.19 8.05
C ARG A 3 -14.37 -2.81 6.72
N ALA A 4 -13.88 -1.97 5.81
CA ALA A 4 -12.90 -2.39 4.82
C ALA A 4 -11.62 -1.56 5.04
N ASN A 5 -10.83 -2.04 6.00
CA ASN A 5 -9.52 -1.54 6.42
C ASN A 5 -9.37 -0.03 6.69
N ASP A 6 -9.38 0.31 7.99
CA ASP A 6 -8.97 1.62 8.51
C ASP A 6 -7.60 2.05 7.97
N TRP A 7 -6.65 1.12 7.87
CA TRP A 7 -5.31 1.38 7.34
C TRP A 7 -5.33 1.81 5.86
N SER A 8 -5.96 1.04 4.97
CA SER A 8 -5.97 1.39 3.54
C SER A 8 -6.72 2.70 3.29
N SER A 9 -7.78 2.95 4.05
CA SER A 9 -8.52 4.21 3.99
C SER A 9 -7.66 5.41 4.40
N LYS A 10 -6.86 5.28 5.47
CA LYS A 10 -5.90 6.31 5.90
C LYS A 10 -4.81 6.56 4.85
N VAL A 11 -4.25 5.50 4.25
CA VAL A 11 -3.24 5.66 3.19
C VAL A 11 -3.84 6.33 1.95
N MET A 12 -5.06 5.95 1.56
CA MET A 12 -5.78 6.61 0.47
C MET A 12 -6.03 8.09 0.75
N ALA A 13 -6.31 8.48 1.99
CA ALA A 13 -6.44 9.89 2.36
C ALA A 13 -5.12 10.67 2.14
N LEU A 14 -3.97 10.08 2.47
CA LEU A 14 -2.66 10.68 2.19
C LEU A 14 -2.40 10.84 0.69
N ILE A 15 -2.73 9.82 -0.11
CA ILE A 15 -2.56 9.85 -1.58
C ILE A 15 -3.46 10.92 -2.20
N ASN A 16 -4.73 10.97 -1.78
CA ASN A 16 -5.69 11.97 -2.26
C ASN A 16 -5.31 13.40 -1.85
N GLY A 17 -4.71 13.57 -0.67
CA GLY A 17 -4.15 14.83 -0.21
C GLY A 17 -2.83 15.23 -0.90
N GLY A 18 -2.34 14.45 -1.86
CA GLY A 18 -1.08 14.72 -2.57
C GLY A 18 0.19 14.43 -1.75
N ASN A 19 0.07 13.86 -0.55
CA ASN A 19 1.20 13.53 0.30
C ASN A 19 1.73 12.11 0.00
N ALA A 20 2.31 11.97 -1.20
CA ALA A 20 2.84 10.70 -1.68
C ALA A 20 3.97 10.15 -0.78
N SER A 21 4.82 11.02 -0.22
CA SER A 21 5.92 10.61 0.67
C SER A 21 5.40 9.95 1.95
N ALA A 22 4.39 10.53 2.60
CA ALA A 22 3.78 9.93 3.79
C ALA A 22 3.05 8.63 3.45
N ALA A 23 2.36 8.57 2.30
CA ALA A 23 1.72 7.34 1.85
C ALA A 23 2.73 6.20 1.64
N ILE A 24 3.87 6.50 0.98
CA ILE A 24 4.96 5.54 0.78
C ILE A 24 5.54 5.07 2.11
N ALA A 25 5.74 5.98 3.08
CA ALA A 25 6.21 5.61 4.41
C ALA A 25 5.26 4.62 5.10
N GLN A 26 3.95 4.83 5.01
CA GLN A 26 2.95 3.90 5.54
C GLN A 26 2.96 2.54 4.83
N ILE A 27 3.11 2.53 3.50
CA ILE A 27 3.20 1.30 2.69
C ILE A 27 4.39 0.43 3.14
N LYS A 28 5.55 1.04 3.42
CA LYS A 28 6.75 0.34 3.89
C LYS A 28 6.59 -0.34 5.25
N VAL A 29 5.64 0.13 6.06
CA VAL A 29 5.33 -0.43 7.39
C VAL A 29 3.96 -1.10 7.41
N ALA A 30 3.48 -1.56 6.25
CA ALA A 30 2.16 -2.17 6.15
C ALA A 30 2.02 -3.39 7.09
N PRO A 31 0.90 -3.52 7.83
CA PRO A 31 0.77 -4.57 8.84
C PRO A 31 0.68 -5.98 8.24
N SER A 32 0.15 -6.11 7.02
CA SER A 32 -0.02 -7.40 6.36
C SER A 32 -0.10 -7.31 4.83
N VAL A 33 0.13 -8.45 4.16
CA VAL A 33 -0.11 -8.61 2.71
C VAL A 33 -1.56 -8.28 2.33
N LYS A 34 -2.52 -8.61 3.21
CA LYS A 34 -3.95 -8.33 2.97
C LYS A 34 -4.22 -6.83 2.89
N ASP A 35 -3.55 -6.03 3.72
CA ASP A 35 -3.69 -4.58 3.73
C ASP A 35 -3.17 -3.97 2.44
N LEU A 36 -1.99 -4.40 1.97
CA LEU A 36 -1.42 -3.97 0.70
C LEU A 36 -2.28 -4.36 -0.50
N LYS A 37 -2.81 -5.60 -0.54
CA LYS A 37 -3.73 -6.03 -1.60
C LYS A 37 -5.02 -5.22 -1.60
N THR A 38 -5.54 -4.89 -0.42
CA THR A 38 -6.73 -4.04 -0.30
C THR A 38 -6.45 -2.65 -0.86
N LEU A 39 -5.32 -2.03 -0.50
CA LEU A 39 -4.90 -0.73 -1.03
C LEU A 39 -4.72 -0.77 -2.57
N GLN A 40 -4.07 -1.81 -3.10
CA GLN A 40 -3.88 -2.01 -4.54
C GLN A 40 -5.22 -2.11 -5.30
N THR A 41 -6.17 -2.85 -4.74
CA THR A 41 -7.53 -2.96 -5.29
C THR A 41 -8.23 -1.60 -5.30
N VAL A 42 -8.15 -0.84 -4.20
CA VAL A 42 -8.77 0.49 -4.13
C VAL A 42 -8.12 1.45 -5.13
N MET A 43 -6.80 1.48 -5.25
CA MET A 43 -6.07 2.28 -6.26
C MET A 43 -6.54 1.97 -7.68
N THR A 44 -6.75 0.69 -7.98
CA THR A 44 -7.23 0.23 -9.30
C THR A 44 -8.67 0.67 -9.55
N LEU A 45 -9.57 0.44 -8.59
CA LEU A 45 -10.99 0.82 -8.69
C LEU A 45 -11.16 2.35 -8.79
N SER A 46 -10.31 3.11 -8.11
CA SER A 46 -10.27 4.58 -8.18
C SER A 46 -9.55 5.13 -9.42
N ARG A 47 -9.04 4.26 -10.31
CA ARG A 47 -8.29 4.64 -11.52
C ARG A 47 -7.08 5.53 -11.21
N MET A 48 -6.42 5.28 -10.08
CA MET A 48 -5.26 6.03 -9.61
C MET A 48 -3.94 5.33 -9.93
N THR A 49 -3.98 4.06 -10.31
CA THR A 49 -2.82 3.32 -10.79
C THR A 49 -2.16 4.06 -11.97
N GLY A 50 -0.83 4.18 -11.93
CA GLY A 50 -0.02 4.89 -12.92
C GLY A 50 0.06 6.40 -12.71
N LYS A 51 -0.89 7.01 -11.98
CA LYS A 51 -0.85 8.45 -11.62
C LYS A 51 0.26 8.74 -10.62
N TYR A 52 0.45 7.85 -9.65
CA TYR A 52 1.47 7.97 -8.62
C TYR A 52 2.47 6.81 -8.72
N ARG A 53 3.32 6.84 -9.75
CA ARG A 53 4.25 5.74 -10.07
C ARG A 53 5.09 5.27 -8.88
N ASN A 54 5.54 6.20 -8.03
CA ASN A 54 6.34 5.85 -6.84
C ASN A 54 5.51 5.13 -5.77
N VAL A 55 4.20 5.44 -5.66
CA VAL A 55 3.27 4.74 -4.77
C VAL A 55 3.00 3.34 -5.32
N ASP A 56 2.77 3.20 -6.62
CA ASP A 56 2.57 1.90 -7.27
C ASP A 56 3.79 0.99 -7.11
N ALA A 57 4.98 1.54 -7.29
CA ALA A 57 6.24 0.84 -7.07
C ALA A 57 6.38 0.38 -5.62
N ALA A 58 6.12 1.26 -4.65
CA ALA A 58 6.19 0.91 -3.23
C ALA A 58 5.20 -0.20 -2.85
N ILE A 59 3.98 -0.20 -3.39
CA ILE A 59 3.00 -1.27 -3.16
C ILE A 59 3.53 -2.60 -3.69
N THR A 60 4.04 -2.61 -4.92
CA THR A 60 4.55 -3.81 -5.59
C THR A 60 5.75 -4.40 -4.84
N GLU A 61 6.72 -3.57 -4.48
CA GLU A 61 7.90 -3.96 -3.72
C GLU A 61 7.53 -4.57 -2.36
N ASN A 62 6.62 -3.93 -1.62
CA ASN A 62 6.26 -4.41 -0.28
C ASN A 62 5.35 -5.65 -0.31
N LEU A 63 4.59 -5.86 -1.39
CA LEU A 63 3.87 -7.12 -1.61
C LEU A 63 4.85 -8.28 -1.78
N ASP A 64 5.94 -8.07 -2.53
CA ASP A 64 6.99 -9.07 -2.73
C ASP A 64 7.73 -9.35 -1.41
N LEU A 65 8.17 -8.30 -0.71
CA LEU A 65 8.84 -8.42 0.59
C LEU A 65 7.98 -9.14 1.63
N LEU A 66 6.70 -8.80 1.74
CA LEU A 66 5.79 -9.44 2.69
C LEU A 66 5.31 -10.82 2.23
N GLY A 67 5.41 -11.14 0.94
CA GLY A 67 5.09 -12.45 0.37
C GLY A 67 6.25 -13.46 0.46
N ALA A 68 7.50 -12.99 0.46
CA ALA A 68 8.67 -13.85 0.46
C ALA A 68 8.76 -14.70 1.76
N PRO A 69 9.16 -15.99 1.68
CA PRO A 69 9.42 -16.82 2.85
C PRO A 69 10.37 -16.11 3.82
N ARG A 70 10.10 -16.17 5.13
CA ARG A 70 10.85 -15.42 6.16
C ARG A 70 12.37 -15.70 6.15
N LEU A 71 12.79 -16.81 5.53
CA LEU A 71 14.20 -17.13 5.26
C LEU A 71 14.93 -16.07 4.40
N HIS A 72 14.23 -15.35 3.51
CA HIS A 72 14.81 -14.26 2.71
C HIS A 72 14.82 -12.90 3.43
N ARG A 73 14.27 -12.83 4.66
CA ARG A 73 14.19 -11.59 5.46
C ARG A 73 15.13 -11.67 6.67
N SER A 74 16.36 -12.17 6.45
CA SER A 74 17.41 -12.13 7.46
C SER A 74 17.79 -10.66 7.74
N PRO A 75 17.93 -10.26 9.02
CA PRO A 75 18.19 -8.88 9.43
C PRO A 75 19.55 -8.35 8.97
#